data_AF-A0A2B4SIF5-F1
#
_entry.id   AF-A0A2B4SIF5-F1
#
_cell.length_a   1.000
_cell.length_b   1.000
_cell.length_c   1.000
_cell.angle_alpha   90.00
_cell.angle_beta   90.00
_cell.angle_gamma   90.00
#
_symmetry.space_group_name_H-M   'P 1'
#
loop_
_entity.id
_entity.type
_entity.pdbx_description
1 polymer ?
#
loop_
_entity_poly.entity_id
_entity_poly.type
_entity_poly.pdbx_seq_one_letter_code
_entity_poly.pdbx_strand_id
1 'polypeptide(L)'
;MDKTEYIRLLSDASIKDTTKFTPINTERPKTRGRPPKHYHPLLQKEKQLESVVRKILPKPIADTVCRKGSRLAHLYGLPKTHKQQLSMRPILSSTGTYNFALAKWLEEKLKPLSLNQHTICDIFSFAEVIRETPLNPNDILVSYDVCALFTNVPLDETIEIIAEKAFKNNWFNETHGLNLTKTGLTELLRIATKDQLFQFDGQLYEQVDGVAMGSPLGPLMANVFLCSIEEQLDRNNKLPSFYKRYVDDTLATMPNIQAATAFLSTLNECHPAIQFTMEIAENNKLPFLGMMIEKNGCHLTTSVYHKPTDTGLLLHYQSHVDQRYKRSLLNTMLNRAYRLSSTKESFTKECQHLKRMFTKLKYPVKLINSAIAWYTSSTIQSRHETPTELDAATQKPVRITLPFKDQKSADTVRHQLKDLGRKIGTDLQPVFTSRKIEGKLKIQEEKPALINHQCVVYTFKCDSCDADYIGYTTRHLHQRIEEHKASVIGKHLKEAHSVASTSLEEMFSVLKKCRGKMDCLIHEMLFIREQKPKLNTQSDSIRAKII
;
A
#
# COMPACT_ATOMS: atom_id res chain seq x y z
N MET A 1 -13.30 21.04 8.43
CA MET A 1 -13.38 19.75 9.14
C MET A 1 -12.40 19.77 10.30
N ASP A 2 -12.93 19.75 11.51
CA ASP A 2 -12.16 19.57 12.74
C ASP A 2 -11.98 18.07 13.08
N LYS A 3 -11.35 17.77 14.22
CA LYS A 3 -11.11 16.38 14.67
C LYS A 3 -12.42 15.62 14.91
N THR A 4 -13.41 16.27 15.52
CA THR A 4 -14.68 15.64 15.91
C THR A 4 -15.48 15.23 14.67
N GLU A 5 -15.58 16.13 13.70
CA GLU A 5 -16.24 15.85 12.43
C GLU A 5 -15.52 14.76 11.64
N TYR A 6 -14.18 14.78 11.63
CA TYR A 6 -13.38 13.72 11.00
C TYR A 6 -13.63 12.34 11.62
N ILE A 7 -13.62 12.24 12.96
CA ILE A 7 -13.87 10.98 13.67
C ILE A 7 -15.29 10.49 13.38
N ARG A 8 -16.29 11.38 13.43
CA ARG A 8 -17.68 11.02 13.13
C ARG A 8 -17.83 10.47 11.72
N LEU A 9 -17.36 11.20 10.70
CA LEU A 9 -17.48 10.79 9.30
C LEU A 9 -16.69 9.50 8.99
N LEU A 10 -15.53 9.31 9.64
CA LEU A 10 -14.76 8.08 9.48
C LEU A 10 -15.46 6.90 10.16
N SER A 11 -16.03 7.11 11.35
CA SER A 11 -16.83 6.10 12.07
C SER A 11 -18.05 5.68 11.26
N ASP A 12 -18.79 6.65 10.70
CA ASP A 12 -19.94 6.42 9.80
C ASP A 12 -19.55 5.60 8.55
N ALA A 13 -18.34 5.80 8.03
CA ALA A 13 -17.84 5.09 6.86
C ALA A 13 -17.15 3.75 7.19
N SER A 14 -17.07 3.34 8.46
CA SER A 14 -16.33 2.14 8.88
C SER A 14 -16.96 1.45 10.09
N ILE A 15 -16.47 1.72 11.30
CA ILE A 15 -16.72 0.94 12.52
C ILE A 15 -18.18 0.91 12.98
N LYS A 16 -19.06 1.78 12.46
CA LYS A 16 -20.50 1.70 12.72
C LYS A 16 -21.17 0.55 12.00
N ASP A 17 -20.55 0.00 10.95
CA ASP A 17 -21.02 -1.23 10.33
C ASP A 17 -20.60 -2.43 11.17
N THR A 18 -21.48 -2.83 12.08
CA THR A 18 -21.26 -3.95 13.00
C THR A 18 -21.25 -5.31 12.31
N THR A 19 -21.65 -5.38 11.03
CA THR A 19 -21.53 -6.61 10.24
C THR A 19 -20.10 -6.84 9.75
N LYS A 20 -19.29 -5.77 9.66
CA LYS A 20 -17.91 -5.81 9.15
C LYS A 20 -16.87 -5.58 10.23
N PHE A 21 -17.22 -4.85 11.29
CA PHE A 21 -16.29 -4.46 12.36
C PHE A 21 -16.83 -4.80 13.74
N THR A 22 -15.96 -5.34 14.60
CA THR A 22 -16.32 -5.69 15.98
C THR A 22 -15.32 -5.06 16.96
N PRO A 23 -15.78 -4.38 18.03
CA PRO A 23 -14.89 -3.86 19.06
C PRO A 23 -14.24 -5.00 19.85
N ILE A 24 -12.98 -4.82 20.24
CA ILE A 24 -12.21 -5.80 21.01
C ILE A 24 -11.91 -5.25 22.40
N ASN A 25 -12.29 -6.04 23.42
CA ASN A 25 -11.91 -5.75 24.79
C ASN A 25 -10.40 -6.01 24.97
N THR A 26 -9.71 -5.06 25.61
CA THR A 26 -8.29 -5.17 25.96
C THR A 26 -8.06 -6.00 27.23
N GLU A 27 -9.11 -6.31 27.98
CA GLU A 27 -9.06 -7.18 29.14
C GLU A 27 -8.62 -8.59 28.76
N ARG A 28 -7.81 -9.18 29.65
CA ARG A 28 -7.29 -10.52 29.46
C ARG A 28 -8.42 -11.55 29.57
N PRO A 29 -8.62 -12.44 28.57
CA PRO A 29 -9.57 -13.52 28.68
C PRO A 29 -9.22 -14.45 29.84
N LYS A 30 -10.24 -14.98 30.53
CA LYS A 30 -10.06 -16.01 31.56
C LYS A 30 -9.66 -17.33 30.89
N THR A 31 -8.37 -17.66 30.88
CA THR A 31 -7.84 -18.92 30.32
C THR A 31 -7.37 -19.87 31.42
N ARG A 32 -7.46 -21.18 31.20
CA ARG A 32 -6.84 -22.18 32.08
C ARG A 32 -5.31 -22.10 31.99
N GLY A 33 -4.63 -22.07 33.13
CA GLY A 33 -3.15 -22.04 33.23
C GLY A 33 -2.58 -20.71 33.73
N ARG A 34 -1.24 -20.64 33.85
CA ARG A 34 -0.55 -19.43 34.30
C ARG A 34 -0.71 -18.34 33.23
N PRO A 35 -1.30 -17.17 33.56
CA PRO A 35 -1.52 -16.14 32.57
C PRO A 35 -0.17 -15.52 32.13
N PRO A 36 -0.06 -15.07 30.87
CA PRO A 36 1.15 -14.45 30.38
C PRO A 36 1.43 -13.15 31.16
N LYS A 37 2.69 -12.88 31.49
CA LYS A 37 3.09 -11.64 32.18
C LYS A 37 2.61 -10.41 31.41
N HIS A 38 2.87 -10.39 30.10
CA HIS A 38 2.44 -9.35 29.17
C HIS A 38 1.27 -9.85 28.32
N TYR A 39 0.18 -9.08 28.28
CA TYR A 39 -0.99 -9.37 27.45
C TYR A 39 -1.36 -8.16 26.61
N HIS A 40 -1.60 -8.40 25.33
CA HIS A 40 -2.26 -7.49 24.42
C HIS A 40 -2.80 -8.31 23.23
N PRO A 41 -4.00 -8.03 22.67
CA PRO A 41 -4.55 -8.77 21.54
C PRO A 41 -3.58 -8.90 20.35
N LEU A 42 -2.82 -7.85 20.05
CA LEU A 42 -1.75 -7.89 19.03
C LEU A 42 -0.72 -9.01 19.25
N LEU A 43 -0.24 -9.19 20.49
CA LEU A 43 0.76 -10.23 20.81
C LEU A 43 0.17 -11.64 20.67
N GLN A 44 -1.14 -11.77 20.89
CA GLN A 44 -1.86 -13.03 20.65
C GLN A 44 -1.96 -13.32 19.15
N LYS A 45 -2.31 -12.32 18.32
CA LYS A 45 -2.34 -12.45 16.86
C LYS A 45 -0.96 -12.79 16.28
N GLU A 46 0.11 -12.20 16.79
CA GLU A 46 1.49 -12.57 16.40
C GLU A 46 1.79 -14.06 16.64
N LYS A 47 1.43 -14.59 17.83
CA LYS A 47 1.63 -16.00 18.18
C LYS A 47 0.78 -16.94 17.32
N GLN A 48 -0.48 -16.59 17.09
CA GLN A 48 -1.38 -17.36 16.23
C GLN A 48 -0.85 -17.45 14.81
N LEU A 49 -0.46 -16.30 14.22
CA LEU A 49 0.16 -16.24 12.91
C LEU A 49 1.42 -17.11 12.84
N GLU A 50 2.33 -16.97 13.80
CA GLU A 50 3.58 -17.74 13.82
C GLU A 50 3.32 -19.26 13.90
N SER A 51 2.36 -19.67 14.72
CA SER A 51 1.97 -21.09 14.84
C SER A 51 1.44 -21.65 13.53
N VAL A 52 0.51 -20.94 12.87
CA VAL A 52 -0.09 -21.38 11.59
C VAL A 52 0.96 -21.44 10.49
N VAL A 53 1.74 -20.36 10.34
CA VAL A 53 2.77 -20.25 9.31
C VAL A 53 3.82 -21.35 9.45
N ARG A 54 4.33 -21.60 10.66
CA ARG A 54 5.38 -22.61 10.88
C ARG A 54 4.89 -24.04 10.71
N LYS A 55 3.58 -24.27 10.90
CA LYS A 55 2.94 -25.56 10.65
C LYS A 55 2.81 -25.86 9.15
N ILE A 56 2.55 -24.83 8.33
CA ILE A 56 2.17 -25.00 6.93
C ILE A 56 3.34 -24.73 5.97
N LEU A 57 4.12 -23.69 6.23
CA LEU A 57 5.17 -23.23 5.32
C LEU A 57 6.55 -23.78 5.73
N PRO A 58 7.43 -24.09 4.75
CA PRO A 58 8.82 -24.41 5.01
C PRO A 58 9.52 -23.32 5.83
N LYS A 59 10.42 -23.74 6.73
CA LYS A 59 11.15 -22.85 7.64
C LYS A 59 11.76 -21.60 6.97
N PRO A 60 12.46 -21.71 5.82
CA PRO A 60 13.04 -20.53 5.16
C PRO A 60 11.99 -19.48 4.79
N ILE A 61 10.80 -19.91 4.35
CA ILE A 61 9.70 -19.01 3.99
C ILE A 61 9.04 -18.47 5.26
N ALA A 62 8.74 -19.35 6.22
CA ALA A 62 8.13 -18.99 7.51
C ALA A 62 8.92 -17.87 8.22
N ASP A 63 10.25 -17.94 8.21
CA ASP A 63 11.11 -16.93 8.84
C ASP A 63 11.08 -15.56 8.12
N THR A 64 10.69 -15.51 6.84
CA THR A 64 10.52 -14.24 6.11
C THR A 64 9.16 -13.57 6.34
N VAL A 65 8.11 -14.37 6.60
CA VAL A 65 6.73 -13.87 6.75
C VAL A 65 6.30 -13.68 8.20
N CYS A 66 6.98 -14.32 9.16
CA CYS A 66 6.79 -14.10 10.59
C CYS A 66 7.60 -12.90 11.08
N ARG A 67 6.96 -11.72 11.10
CA ARG A 67 7.61 -10.50 11.60
C ARG A 67 7.76 -10.53 13.12
N LYS A 68 8.95 -10.21 13.61
CA LYS A 68 9.20 -10.00 15.05
C LYS A 68 9.08 -8.50 15.38
N GLY A 69 8.21 -8.14 16.33
CA GLY A 69 7.94 -6.74 16.68
C GLY A 69 7.04 -6.05 15.67
N SER A 70 5.81 -6.55 15.49
CA SER A 70 4.83 -5.88 14.65
C SER A 70 4.32 -4.59 15.30
N ARG A 71 3.72 -3.70 14.49
CA ARG A 71 2.96 -2.57 15.01
C ARG A 71 1.47 -2.82 14.90
N LEU A 72 0.71 -2.12 15.74
CA LEU A 72 -0.73 -2.05 15.59
C LEU A 72 -1.10 -1.31 14.30
N ALA A 73 -2.07 -1.86 13.58
CA ALA A 73 -2.71 -1.17 12.47
C ALA A 73 -3.50 0.02 13.02
N HIS A 74 -3.67 1.07 12.23
CA HIS A 74 -4.52 2.20 12.61
C HIS A 74 -5.40 2.55 11.41
N LEU A 75 -6.64 2.91 11.72
CA LEU A 75 -7.60 3.36 10.73
C LEU A 75 -7.45 4.87 10.51
N TYR A 76 -7.34 5.28 9.26
CA TYR A 76 -7.40 6.69 8.88
C TYR A 76 -8.28 6.89 7.65
N GLY A 77 -8.78 8.10 7.47
CA GLY A 77 -9.74 8.42 6.43
C GLY A 77 -9.16 9.41 5.43
N LEU A 78 -9.39 9.17 4.14
CA LEU A 78 -9.18 10.17 3.10
C LEU A 78 -10.51 10.82 2.72
N PRO A 79 -10.64 12.17 2.74
CA PRO A 79 -11.89 12.83 2.37
C PRO A 79 -12.26 12.56 0.91
N LYS A 80 -13.51 12.15 0.66
CA LYS A 80 -14.09 12.04 -0.70
C LYS A 80 -14.75 13.37 -1.07
N THR A 81 -13.93 14.37 -1.41
CA THR A 81 -14.37 15.75 -1.69
C THR A 81 -15.20 15.93 -2.98
N HIS A 82 -15.31 14.89 -3.80
CA HIS A 82 -16.08 14.91 -5.04
C HIS A 82 -17.55 14.50 -4.84
N LYS A 83 -17.94 14.04 -3.64
CA LYS A 83 -19.33 13.72 -3.32
C LYS A 83 -20.06 14.97 -2.84
N GLN A 84 -21.37 15.08 -3.14
CA GLN A 84 -22.21 16.17 -2.66
C GLN A 84 -22.21 16.26 -1.13
N GLN A 85 -22.38 15.12 -0.47
CA GLN A 85 -22.17 14.99 0.97
C GLN A 85 -20.74 14.51 1.22
N LEU A 86 -19.99 15.25 2.05
CA LEU A 86 -18.63 14.86 2.43
C LEU A 86 -18.66 13.50 3.12
N SER A 87 -17.88 12.56 2.59
CA SER A 87 -17.72 11.23 3.18
C SER A 87 -16.24 10.87 3.28
N MET A 88 -15.90 9.84 4.06
CA MET A 88 -14.52 9.36 4.19
C MET A 88 -14.30 8.08 3.38
N ARG A 89 -13.06 7.89 2.93
CA ARG A 89 -12.55 6.60 2.46
C ARG A 89 -11.71 6.00 3.60
N PRO A 90 -12.20 4.98 4.32
CA PRO A 90 -11.43 4.33 5.37
C PRO A 90 -10.24 3.59 4.75
N ILE A 91 -9.06 3.77 5.32
CA ILE A 91 -7.84 3.06 4.94
C ILE A 91 -7.20 2.50 6.21
N LEU A 92 -6.93 1.20 6.18
CA LEU A 92 -6.20 0.52 7.24
C LEU A 92 -4.71 0.53 6.94
N SER A 93 -3.95 1.18 7.80
CA SER A 93 -2.50 1.25 7.67
C SER A 93 -1.84 -0.07 8.08
N SER A 94 -1.65 -0.97 7.11
CA SER A 94 -1.15 -2.34 7.30
C SER A 94 0.37 -2.48 7.34
N THR A 95 1.15 -1.51 6.82
CA THR A 95 2.60 -1.69 6.68
C THR A 95 3.29 -1.94 8.02
N GLY A 96 3.81 -3.15 8.21
CA GLY A 96 4.50 -3.54 9.44
C GLY A 96 3.60 -4.07 10.56
N THR A 97 2.34 -4.37 10.27
CA THR A 97 1.49 -5.21 11.13
C THR A 97 1.95 -6.67 11.11
N TYR A 98 1.38 -7.49 11.99
CA TYR A 98 1.77 -8.88 12.20
C TYR A 98 1.60 -9.70 10.91
N ASN A 99 0.48 -9.54 10.22
CA ASN A 99 0.08 -10.28 9.01
C ASN A 99 0.63 -9.71 7.69
N PHE A 100 1.22 -8.51 7.69
CA PHE A 100 1.59 -7.81 6.45
C PHE A 100 2.54 -8.60 5.54
N ALA A 101 3.56 -9.22 6.12
CA ALA A 101 4.57 -9.95 5.34
C ALA A 101 3.99 -11.23 4.72
N LEU A 102 3.13 -11.94 5.44
CA LEU A 102 2.40 -13.08 4.90
C LEU A 102 1.43 -12.65 3.80
N ALA A 103 0.65 -11.59 4.01
CA ALA A 103 -0.29 -11.07 3.02
C ALA A 103 0.44 -10.68 1.73
N LYS A 104 1.61 -10.03 1.83
CA LYS A 104 2.43 -9.69 0.67
C LYS A 104 2.97 -10.92 -0.05
N TRP A 105 3.47 -11.91 0.69
CA TRP A 105 3.94 -13.16 0.10
C TRP A 105 2.82 -13.91 -0.63
N LEU A 106 1.62 -13.99 -0.06
CA LEU A 106 0.45 -14.59 -0.69
C LEU A 106 0.01 -13.81 -1.94
N GLU A 107 0.01 -12.48 -1.88
CA GLU A 107 -0.32 -11.63 -3.04
C GLU A 107 0.62 -11.89 -4.21
N GLU A 108 1.93 -11.88 -3.96
CA GLU A 108 2.95 -12.14 -4.99
C GLU A 108 2.75 -13.51 -5.66
N LYS A 109 2.26 -14.52 -4.92
CA LYS A 109 2.10 -15.90 -5.41
C LYS A 109 0.77 -16.16 -6.11
N LEU A 110 -0.29 -15.46 -5.69
CA LEU A 110 -1.67 -15.69 -6.17
C LEU A 110 -2.12 -14.65 -7.20
N LYS A 111 -1.36 -13.59 -7.43
CA LYS A 111 -1.69 -12.50 -8.35
C LYS A 111 -2.21 -12.94 -9.73
N PRO A 112 -1.65 -13.98 -10.40
CA PRO A 112 -2.16 -14.43 -11.69
C PRO A 112 -3.64 -14.85 -11.67
N LEU A 113 -4.16 -15.30 -10.52
CA LEU A 113 -5.55 -15.73 -10.38
C LEU A 113 -6.55 -14.56 -10.30
N SER A 114 -6.05 -13.33 -10.12
CA SER A 114 -6.88 -12.13 -9.95
C SER A 114 -7.25 -11.44 -11.27
N LEU A 115 -6.89 -12.04 -12.41
CA LEU A 115 -7.10 -11.44 -13.73
C LEU A 115 -7.87 -12.42 -14.62
N ASN A 116 -8.71 -11.88 -15.49
CA ASN A 116 -9.37 -12.61 -16.57
C ASN A 116 -9.39 -11.75 -17.85
N GLN A 117 -10.01 -12.26 -18.92
CA GLN A 117 -10.12 -11.58 -20.22
C GLN A 117 -10.86 -10.22 -20.18
N HIS A 118 -11.63 -9.95 -19.13
CA HIS A 118 -12.38 -8.70 -18.96
C HIS A 118 -11.58 -7.65 -18.19
N THR A 119 -10.50 -8.04 -17.52
CA THR A 119 -9.74 -7.15 -16.65
C THR A 119 -8.86 -6.19 -17.46
N ILE A 120 -8.91 -4.91 -17.12
CA ILE A 120 -8.03 -3.86 -17.62
C ILE A 120 -6.80 -3.80 -16.72
N CYS A 121 -5.62 -4.11 -17.26
CA CYS A 121 -4.35 -4.06 -16.51
C CYS A 121 -3.61 -2.73 -16.68
N ASP A 122 -3.68 -2.13 -17.87
CA ASP A 122 -3.01 -0.88 -18.21
C ASP A 122 -3.98 0.05 -18.95
N ILE A 123 -4.17 1.26 -18.42
CA ILE A 123 -5.12 2.25 -18.94
C ILE A 123 -4.74 2.70 -20.34
N PHE A 124 -3.44 2.79 -20.64
CA PHE A 124 -3.00 3.31 -21.92
C PHE A 124 -3.10 2.27 -23.03
N SER A 125 -2.75 1.01 -22.77
CA SER A 125 -3.03 -0.10 -23.68
C SER A 125 -4.53 -0.25 -23.90
N PHE A 126 -5.34 -0.09 -22.85
CA PHE A 126 -6.79 -0.07 -22.99
C PHE A 126 -7.29 1.10 -23.85
N ALA A 127 -6.70 2.28 -23.72
CA ALA A 127 -7.02 3.44 -24.55
C ALA A 127 -6.73 3.20 -26.05
N GLU A 128 -5.74 2.38 -26.37
CA GLU A 128 -5.46 1.96 -27.76
C GLU A 128 -6.51 0.94 -28.23
N VAL A 129 -6.73 -0.13 -27.45
CA VAL A 129 -7.72 -1.20 -27.77
C VAL A 129 -9.13 -0.65 -27.96
N ILE A 130 -9.58 0.28 -27.10
CA ILE A 130 -10.94 0.80 -27.15
C ILE A 130 -11.21 1.64 -28.40
N ARG A 131 -10.20 2.32 -28.96
CA ARG A 131 -10.33 3.11 -30.18
C ARG A 131 -10.53 2.24 -31.41
N GLU A 132 -9.95 1.04 -31.39
CA GLU A 132 -10.01 0.05 -32.47
C GLU A 132 -11.21 -0.89 -32.33
N THR A 133 -11.89 -0.88 -31.19
CA THR A 133 -13.03 -1.75 -30.93
C THR A 133 -14.23 -1.30 -31.79
N PRO A 134 -14.73 -2.15 -32.71
CA PRO A 134 -15.89 -1.81 -33.52
C PRO A 134 -17.14 -1.79 -32.64
N LEU A 135 -17.95 -0.74 -32.79
CA LEU A 135 -19.21 -0.61 -32.07
C LEU A 135 -20.41 -0.61 -33.02
N ASN A 136 -21.52 -1.15 -32.53
CA ASN A 136 -22.80 -0.93 -33.17
C ASN A 136 -23.20 0.55 -33.03
N PRO A 137 -23.56 1.25 -34.13
CA PRO A 137 -23.91 2.67 -34.08
C PRO A 137 -25.10 2.98 -33.17
N ASN A 138 -25.98 2.00 -32.92
CA ASN A 138 -27.16 2.19 -32.07
C ASN A 138 -26.91 1.93 -30.58
N ASP A 139 -25.79 1.28 -30.22
CA ASP A 139 -25.51 0.98 -28.81
C ASP A 139 -25.17 2.25 -28.00
N ILE A 140 -25.47 2.25 -26.72
CA ILE A 140 -25.06 3.29 -25.79
C ILE A 140 -23.83 2.83 -25.00
N LEU A 141 -22.99 3.78 -24.59
CA LEU A 141 -21.93 3.54 -23.63
C LEU A 141 -22.48 3.65 -22.21
N VAL A 142 -22.12 2.69 -21.37
CA VAL A 142 -22.57 2.61 -19.99
C VAL A 142 -21.41 2.23 -19.09
N SER A 143 -21.30 2.89 -17.95
CA SER A 143 -20.38 2.48 -16.88
C SER A 143 -21.16 1.91 -15.71
N TYR A 144 -20.60 0.88 -15.07
CA TYR A 144 -21.09 0.32 -13.83
C TYR A 144 -20.00 0.44 -12.75
N ASP A 145 -20.36 0.90 -11.56
CA ASP A 145 -19.43 1.04 -10.42
C ASP A 145 -19.91 0.22 -9.22
N VAL A 146 -18.99 -0.51 -8.58
CA VAL A 146 -19.31 -1.32 -7.40
C VAL A 146 -19.29 -0.47 -6.13
N CYS A 147 -20.42 -0.43 -5.44
CA CYS A 147 -20.58 0.25 -4.17
C CYS A 147 -19.68 -0.37 -3.10
N ALA A 148 -18.69 0.42 -2.65
CA ALA A 148 -17.82 0.10 -1.52
C ALA A 148 -17.19 -1.31 -1.61
N LEU A 149 -16.72 -1.67 -2.80
CA LEU A 149 -16.20 -3.01 -3.14
C LEU A 149 -15.45 -3.69 -1.99
N PHE A 150 -14.35 -3.11 -1.50
CA PHE A 150 -13.49 -3.75 -0.52
C PHE A 150 -14.20 -4.14 0.79
N THR A 151 -15.10 -3.32 1.34
CA THR A 151 -15.81 -3.66 2.58
C THR A 151 -16.90 -4.71 2.36
N ASN A 152 -17.32 -4.90 1.11
CA ASN A 152 -18.46 -5.71 0.71
C ASN A 152 -18.08 -7.06 0.09
N VAL A 153 -16.80 -7.29 -0.23
CA VAL A 153 -16.31 -8.61 -0.67
C VAL A 153 -16.59 -9.65 0.42
N PRO A 154 -17.34 -10.74 0.14
CA PRO A 154 -17.58 -11.80 1.11
C PRO A 154 -16.27 -12.58 1.35
N LEU A 155 -15.67 -12.38 2.53
CA LEU A 155 -14.28 -12.76 2.74
C LEU A 155 -14.07 -14.27 2.67
N ASP A 156 -14.88 -15.03 3.41
CA ASP A 156 -14.74 -16.49 3.50
C ASP A 156 -14.98 -17.17 2.15
N GLU A 157 -16.00 -16.74 1.41
CA GLU A 157 -16.30 -17.25 0.06
C GLU A 157 -15.15 -16.96 -0.90
N THR A 158 -14.61 -15.74 -0.87
CA THR A 158 -13.48 -15.35 -1.72
C THR A 158 -12.24 -16.19 -1.43
N ILE A 159 -12.00 -16.54 -0.16
CA ILE A 159 -10.89 -17.43 0.21
C ILE A 159 -11.08 -18.82 -0.42
N GLU A 160 -12.29 -19.37 -0.40
CA GLU A 160 -12.55 -20.67 -1.02
C GLU A 160 -12.40 -20.61 -2.55
N ILE A 161 -12.89 -19.56 -3.20
CA ILE A 161 -12.70 -19.34 -4.64
C ILE A 161 -11.21 -19.30 -5.00
N ILE A 162 -10.40 -18.56 -4.23
CA ILE A 162 -8.95 -18.51 -4.43
C ILE A 162 -8.34 -19.90 -4.25
N ALA A 163 -8.71 -20.62 -3.19
CA ALA A 163 -8.17 -21.94 -2.90
C ALA A 163 -8.54 -22.95 -4.01
N GLU A 164 -9.75 -22.91 -4.54
CA GLU A 164 -10.19 -23.73 -5.67
C GLU A 164 -9.40 -23.43 -6.95
N LYS A 165 -9.28 -22.14 -7.30
CA LYS A 165 -8.49 -21.72 -8.46
C LYS A 165 -7.01 -22.12 -8.33
N ALA A 166 -6.43 -21.96 -7.15
CA ALA A 166 -5.03 -22.26 -6.88
C ALA A 166 -4.71 -23.77 -6.96
N PHE A 167 -5.66 -24.63 -6.60
CA PHE A 167 -5.49 -26.07 -6.60
C PHE A 167 -6.07 -26.78 -7.83
N LYS A 168 -6.74 -26.05 -8.74
CA LYS A 168 -7.12 -26.59 -10.04
C LYS A 168 -5.87 -27.10 -10.75
N ASN A 169 -5.86 -28.38 -11.09
CA ASN A 169 -4.71 -29.09 -11.67
C ASN A 169 -3.41 -28.90 -10.88
N ASN A 170 -3.48 -28.74 -9.55
CA ASN A 170 -2.33 -28.55 -8.67
C ASN A 170 -1.43 -27.33 -9.03
N TRP A 171 -1.97 -26.33 -9.73
CA TRP A 171 -1.23 -25.20 -10.31
C TRP A 171 -0.30 -24.50 -9.30
N PHE A 172 -0.77 -24.22 -8.09
CA PHE A 172 0.00 -23.47 -7.10
C PHE A 172 1.29 -24.18 -6.67
N ASN A 173 1.20 -25.49 -6.44
CA ASN A 173 2.34 -26.29 -6.00
C ASN A 173 3.35 -26.46 -7.12
N GLU A 174 2.90 -26.74 -8.35
CA GLU A 174 3.76 -26.88 -9.53
C GLU A 174 4.48 -25.57 -9.88
N THR A 175 3.75 -24.46 -9.88
CA THR A 175 4.30 -23.14 -10.24
C THR A 175 5.35 -22.66 -9.25
N HIS A 176 5.17 -22.93 -7.96
CA HIS A 176 6.01 -22.37 -6.90
C HIS A 176 6.96 -23.37 -6.25
N GLY A 177 6.95 -24.63 -6.67
CA GLY A 177 7.78 -25.69 -6.09
C GLY A 177 7.46 -25.94 -4.62
N LEU A 178 6.17 -25.95 -4.28
CA LEU A 178 5.68 -26.13 -2.91
C LEU A 178 4.83 -27.41 -2.80
N ASN A 179 4.56 -27.82 -1.56
CA ASN A 179 3.68 -28.95 -1.27
C ASN A 179 2.66 -28.55 -0.19
N LEU A 180 1.82 -27.56 -0.52
CA LEU A 180 0.72 -27.13 0.35
C LEU A 180 -0.54 -27.95 0.05
N THR A 181 -1.40 -28.10 1.06
CA THR A 181 -2.77 -28.59 0.88
C THR A 181 -3.72 -27.43 0.64
N LYS A 182 -4.90 -27.68 0.02
CA LYS A 182 -5.97 -26.68 -0.13
C LYS A 182 -6.32 -26.04 1.21
N THR A 183 -6.53 -26.87 2.23
CA THR A 183 -6.80 -26.42 3.61
C THR A 183 -5.66 -25.56 4.18
N GLY A 184 -4.41 -25.92 3.92
CA GLY A 184 -3.25 -25.13 4.34
C GLY A 184 -3.26 -23.73 3.71
N LEU A 185 -3.55 -23.62 2.41
CA LEU A 185 -3.68 -22.31 1.75
C LEU A 185 -4.86 -21.51 2.30
N THR A 186 -6.01 -22.14 2.51
CA THR A 186 -7.19 -21.53 3.15
C THR A 186 -6.85 -20.98 4.55
N GLU A 187 -6.13 -21.75 5.37
CA GLU A 187 -5.71 -21.32 6.72
C GLU A 187 -4.73 -20.13 6.67
N LEU A 188 -3.79 -20.14 5.71
CA LEU A 188 -2.87 -19.01 5.48
C LEU A 188 -3.59 -17.75 4.99
N LEU A 189 -4.57 -17.87 4.10
CA LEU A 189 -5.39 -16.75 3.65
C LEU A 189 -6.20 -16.19 4.82
N ARG A 190 -6.91 -17.04 5.57
CA ARG A 190 -7.71 -16.65 6.74
C ARG A 190 -6.88 -15.88 7.77
N ILE A 191 -5.72 -16.39 8.18
CA ILE A 191 -4.89 -15.71 9.18
C ILE A 191 -4.26 -14.40 8.66
N ALA A 192 -4.15 -14.25 7.33
CA ALA A 192 -3.66 -13.03 6.70
C ALA A 192 -4.75 -11.95 6.56
N THR A 193 -6.03 -12.32 6.44
CA THR A 193 -7.09 -11.40 6.00
C THR A 193 -8.27 -11.27 6.94
N LYS A 194 -8.58 -12.29 7.75
CA LYS A 194 -9.70 -12.31 8.68
C LYS A 194 -9.31 -11.78 10.05
N ASP A 195 -10.28 -11.19 10.75
CA ASP A 195 -10.15 -10.65 12.11
C ASP A 195 -8.94 -9.72 12.26
N GLN A 196 -8.78 -8.80 11.30
CA GLN A 196 -7.63 -7.90 11.27
C GLN A 196 -7.73 -6.88 12.40
N LEU A 197 -6.80 -6.96 13.35
CA LEU A 197 -6.76 -6.09 14.52
C LEU A 197 -6.23 -4.69 14.18
N PHE A 198 -6.97 -3.65 14.59
CA PHE A 198 -6.57 -2.26 14.42
C PHE A 198 -7.04 -1.35 15.55
N GLN A 199 -6.47 -0.15 15.60
CA GLN A 199 -6.85 0.93 16.52
C GLN A 199 -7.65 2.01 15.81
N PHE A 200 -8.67 2.52 16.50
CA PHE A 200 -9.41 3.73 16.12
C PHE A 200 -9.93 4.45 17.37
N ASP A 201 -9.56 5.72 17.51
CA ASP A 201 -9.92 6.62 18.62
C ASP A 201 -9.67 6.02 20.01
N GLY A 202 -8.48 5.46 20.22
CA GLY A 202 -8.04 4.83 21.45
C GLY A 202 -8.50 3.38 21.62
N GLN A 203 -9.49 2.93 20.84
CA GLN A 203 -10.12 1.62 20.99
C GLN A 203 -9.64 0.61 19.96
N LEU A 204 -9.71 -0.68 20.32
CA LEU A 204 -9.37 -1.79 19.43
C LEU A 204 -10.61 -2.31 18.70
N TYR A 205 -10.41 -2.64 17.44
CA TYR A 205 -11.42 -3.26 16.59
C TYR A 205 -10.79 -4.38 15.77
N GLU A 206 -11.63 -5.32 15.35
CA GLU A 206 -11.32 -6.30 14.31
C GLU A 206 -12.22 -6.08 13.11
N GLN A 207 -11.63 -6.15 11.92
CA GLN A 207 -12.40 -6.32 10.69
C GLN A 207 -12.66 -7.82 10.49
N VAL A 208 -13.91 -8.23 10.66
CA VAL A 208 -14.33 -9.64 10.65
C VAL A 208 -14.80 -10.12 9.28
N ASP A 209 -15.22 -9.19 8.42
CA ASP A 209 -15.62 -9.45 7.03
C ASP A 209 -15.26 -8.26 6.12
N GLY A 210 -15.33 -8.48 4.80
CA GLY A 210 -14.71 -7.60 3.82
C GLY A 210 -13.19 -7.72 3.82
N VAL A 211 -12.56 -6.94 2.96
CA VAL A 211 -11.11 -6.82 2.87
C VAL A 211 -10.67 -5.41 3.22
N ALA A 212 -9.62 -5.30 4.04
CA ALA A 212 -9.13 -4.00 4.45
C ALA A 212 -8.52 -3.23 3.28
N MET A 213 -9.04 -2.02 3.02
CA MET A 213 -8.41 -1.07 2.11
C MET A 213 -7.04 -0.69 2.70
N GLY A 214 -5.96 -1.13 2.05
CA GLY A 214 -4.59 -0.97 2.56
C GLY A 214 -3.91 -2.28 2.93
N SER A 215 -4.63 -3.41 2.99
CA SER A 215 -4.03 -4.74 3.00
C SER A 215 -3.35 -5.05 1.65
N PRO A 216 -2.17 -5.68 1.61
CA PRO A 216 -1.57 -6.15 0.36
C PRO A 216 -2.50 -7.07 -0.45
N LEU A 217 -3.26 -7.94 0.23
CA LEU A 217 -4.19 -8.87 -0.40
C LEU A 217 -5.50 -8.24 -0.85
N GLY A 218 -5.84 -7.05 -0.35
CA GLY A 218 -7.15 -6.42 -0.59
C GLY A 218 -7.51 -6.35 -2.09
N PRO A 219 -6.66 -5.76 -2.95
CA PRO A 219 -6.92 -5.67 -4.38
C PRO A 219 -7.03 -7.03 -5.07
N LEU A 220 -6.19 -8.00 -4.66
CA LEU A 220 -6.23 -9.35 -5.21
C LEU A 220 -7.57 -10.01 -4.92
N MET A 221 -8.01 -9.99 -3.66
CA MET A 221 -9.26 -10.64 -3.23
C MET A 221 -10.47 -10.00 -3.91
N ALA A 222 -10.53 -8.67 -3.94
CA ALA A 222 -11.61 -7.95 -4.61
C ALA A 222 -11.70 -8.30 -6.10
N ASN A 223 -10.55 -8.35 -6.79
CA ASN A 223 -10.52 -8.74 -8.19
C ASN A 223 -10.90 -10.21 -8.41
N VAL A 224 -10.41 -11.14 -7.60
CA VAL A 224 -10.77 -12.57 -7.74
C VAL A 224 -12.27 -12.77 -7.62
N PHE A 225 -12.91 -12.10 -6.65
CA PHE A 225 -14.34 -12.20 -6.43
C PHE A 225 -15.16 -11.63 -7.61
N LEU A 226 -14.77 -10.47 -8.14
CA LEU A 226 -15.43 -9.93 -9.34
C LEU A 226 -15.16 -10.79 -10.59
N CYS A 227 -13.95 -11.35 -10.72
CA CYS A 227 -13.65 -12.29 -11.80
C CYS A 227 -14.54 -13.54 -11.74
N SER A 228 -14.85 -14.08 -10.55
CA SER A 228 -15.75 -15.23 -10.45
C SER A 228 -17.18 -14.90 -10.86
N ILE A 229 -17.67 -13.68 -10.58
CA ILE A 229 -18.98 -13.23 -11.05
C ILE A 229 -18.98 -13.09 -12.56
N GLU A 230 -17.93 -12.50 -13.14
CA GLU A 230 -17.76 -12.38 -14.58
C GLU A 230 -17.73 -13.76 -15.26
N GLU A 231 -16.95 -14.70 -14.74
CA GLU A 231 -16.90 -16.09 -15.23
C GLU A 231 -18.24 -16.81 -15.13
N GLN A 232 -19.07 -16.49 -14.12
CA GLN A 232 -20.42 -17.01 -14.00
C GLN A 232 -21.37 -16.38 -15.04
N LEU A 233 -21.30 -15.06 -15.24
CA LEU A 233 -22.11 -14.37 -16.24
C LEU A 233 -21.76 -14.79 -17.66
N ASP A 234 -20.46 -14.96 -17.95
CA ASP A 234 -19.95 -15.40 -19.24
C ASP A 234 -20.44 -16.82 -19.57
N ARG A 235 -20.31 -17.77 -18.62
CA ARG A 235 -20.84 -19.14 -18.76
C ARG A 235 -22.34 -19.19 -19.03
N ASN A 236 -23.08 -18.21 -18.55
CA ASN A 236 -24.53 -18.11 -18.73
C ASN A 236 -24.93 -17.23 -19.93
N ASN A 237 -23.97 -16.77 -20.74
CA ASN A 237 -24.18 -15.85 -21.86
C ASN A 237 -24.93 -14.58 -21.47
N LYS A 238 -24.68 -14.06 -20.27
CA LYS A 238 -25.31 -12.85 -19.72
C LYS A 238 -24.44 -11.60 -19.86
N LEU A 239 -23.18 -11.72 -20.26
CA LEU A 239 -22.32 -10.57 -20.50
C LEU A 239 -22.66 -9.86 -21.82
N PRO A 240 -22.57 -8.52 -21.88
CA PRO A 240 -22.72 -7.79 -23.13
C PRO A 240 -21.52 -8.03 -24.05
N SER A 241 -21.68 -7.70 -25.34
CA SER A 241 -20.66 -7.90 -26.39
C SER A 241 -19.35 -7.21 -26.07
N PHE A 242 -19.41 -6.01 -25.50
CA PHE A 242 -18.25 -5.31 -24.96
C PHE A 242 -18.42 -5.12 -23.46
N TYR A 243 -17.47 -5.70 -22.70
CA TYR A 243 -17.40 -5.60 -21.25
C TYR A 243 -15.94 -5.59 -20.80
N LYS A 244 -15.51 -4.53 -20.13
CA LYS A 244 -14.15 -4.38 -19.59
C LYS A 244 -14.18 -3.72 -18.21
N ARG A 245 -13.44 -4.26 -17.25
CA ARG A 245 -13.42 -3.81 -15.85
C ARG A 245 -12.03 -3.45 -15.37
N TYR A 246 -11.90 -2.32 -14.68
CA TYR A 246 -10.72 -1.92 -13.92
C TYR A 246 -11.09 -1.84 -12.43
N VAL A 247 -10.73 -2.89 -11.67
CA VAL A 247 -11.08 -3.00 -10.25
C VAL A 247 -12.60 -2.89 -10.03
N ASP A 248 -13.12 -1.75 -9.58
CA ASP A 248 -14.53 -1.44 -9.32
C ASP A 248 -15.25 -0.79 -10.51
N ASP A 249 -14.52 -0.13 -11.41
CA ASP A 249 -15.05 0.58 -12.57
C ASP A 249 -15.21 -0.37 -13.77
N THR A 250 -16.43 -0.56 -14.25
CA THR A 250 -16.76 -1.34 -15.45
C THR A 250 -17.23 -0.43 -16.57
N LEU A 251 -16.81 -0.72 -17.81
CA LEU A 251 -17.30 -0.13 -19.04
C LEU A 251 -17.94 -1.21 -19.91
N ALA A 252 -19.13 -0.93 -20.44
CA ALA A 252 -19.84 -1.80 -21.36
C ALA A 252 -20.57 -1.02 -22.45
N THR A 253 -20.97 -1.74 -23.51
CA THR A 253 -21.91 -1.24 -24.52
C THR A 253 -23.24 -1.96 -24.40
N MET A 254 -24.34 -1.24 -24.59
CA MET A 254 -25.70 -1.77 -24.43
C MET A 254 -26.60 -1.30 -25.58
N PRO A 255 -27.57 -2.08 -26.07
CA PRO A 255 -28.45 -1.64 -27.16
C PRO A 255 -29.26 -0.37 -26.85
N ASN A 256 -29.69 -0.20 -25.60
CA ASN A 256 -30.46 0.95 -25.15
C ASN A 256 -30.47 1.00 -23.60
N ILE A 257 -31.10 2.05 -23.06
CA ILE A 257 -31.20 2.29 -21.60
C ILE A 257 -31.95 1.16 -20.88
N GLN A 258 -32.95 0.54 -21.52
CA GLN A 258 -33.74 -0.53 -20.91
C GLN A 258 -32.87 -1.78 -20.75
N ALA A 259 -32.10 -2.16 -21.78
CA ALA A 259 -31.15 -3.27 -21.71
C ALA A 259 -30.04 -3.00 -20.68
N ALA A 260 -29.53 -1.77 -20.61
CA ALA A 260 -28.55 -1.38 -19.59
C ALA A 260 -29.13 -1.52 -18.16
N THR A 261 -30.36 -1.07 -17.95
CA THR A 261 -31.04 -1.19 -16.65
C THR A 261 -31.32 -2.66 -16.28
N ALA A 262 -31.73 -3.49 -17.25
CA ALA A 262 -31.92 -4.92 -17.03
C ALA A 262 -30.60 -5.63 -16.68
N PHE A 263 -29.50 -5.23 -17.31
CA PHE A 263 -28.17 -5.74 -16.96
C PHE A 263 -27.71 -5.27 -15.58
N LEU A 264 -28.00 -4.03 -15.19
CA LEU A 264 -27.77 -3.56 -13.82
C LEU A 264 -28.51 -4.43 -12.79
N SER A 265 -29.77 -4.77 -13.05
CA SER A 265 -30.51 -5.72 -12.19
C SER A 265 -29.83 -7.08 -12.16
N THR A 266 -29.40 -7.60 -13.32
CA THR A 266 -28.67 -8.87 -13.41
C THR A 266 -27.40 -8.85 -12.56
N LEU A 267 -26.61 -7.77 -12.61
CA LEU A 267 -25.40 -7.59 -11.80
C LEU A 267 -25.70 -7.56 -10.30
N ASN A 268 -26.78 -6.88 -9.90
CA ASN A 268 -27.21 -6.77 -8.50
C ASN A 268 -27.84 -8.07 -7.96
N GLU A 269 -28.34 -8.94 -8.84
CA GLU A 269 -28.85 -10.26 -8.49
C GLU A 269 -27.73 -11.32 -8.36
N CYS A 270 -26.53 -11.05 -8.88
CA CYS A 270 -25.43 -12.02 -8.86
C CYS A 270 -25.02 -12.44 -7.45
N HIS A 271 -24.97 -11.48 -6.52
CA HIS A 271 -24.56 -11.77 -5.15
C HIS A 271 -25.05 -10.71 -4.16
N PRO A 272 -25.67 -11.08 -3.02
CA PRO A 272 -26.30 -10.13 -2.09
C PRO A 272 -25.33 -9.17 -1.40
N ALA A 273 -24.03 -9.50 -1.34
CA ALA A 273 -23.04 -8.66 -0.67
C ALA A 273 -22.57 -7.46 -1.51
N ILE A 274 -22.76 -7.47 -2.83
CA ILE A 274 -22.29 -6.40 -3.72
C ILE A 274 -23.46 -5.72 -4.40
N GLN A 275 -23.28 -4.43 -4.67
CA GLN A 275 -24.26 -3.62 -5.38
C GLN A 275 -23.53 -2.76 -6.41
N PHE A 276 -24.07 -2.70 -7.61
CA PHE A 276 -23.62 -1.88 -8.71
C PHE A 276 -24.50 -0.64 -8.84
N THR A 277 -23.87 0.45 -9.27
CA THR A 277 -24.54 1.65 -9.79
C THR A 277 -24.28 1.76 -11.28
N MET A 278 -25.03 2.62 -11.95
CA MET A 278 -24.94 2.80 -13.41
C MET A 278 -24.84 4.28 -13.75
N GLU A 279 -23.91 4.62 -14.63
CA GLU A 279 -23.78 5.91 -15.29
C GLU A 279 -23.92 5.73 -16.81
N ILE A 280 -24.82 6.50 -17.42
CA ILE A 280 -25.08 6.44 -18.87
C ILE A 280 -24.37 7.62 -19.53
N ALA A 281 -23.83 7.41 -20.73
CA ALA A 281 -23.20 8.46 -21.50
C ALA A 281 -24.17 9.63 -21.75
N GLU A 282 -23.70 10.86 -21.49
CA GLU A 282 -24.42 12.09 -21.79
C GLU A 282 -23.85 12.70 -23.07
N ASN A 283 -24.69 13.03 -24.05
CA ASN A 283 -24.23 13.54 -25.35
C ASN A 283 -23.15 12.66 -26.01
N ASN A 284 -23.34 11.33 -25.97
CA ASN A 284 -22.38 10.32 -26.45
C ASN A 284 -21.00 10.34 -25.74
N LYS A 285 -20.91 10.96 -24.56
CA LYS A 285 -19.68 11.10 -23.78
C LYS A 285 -19.79 10.40 -22.44
N LEU A 286 -18.77 9.64 -22.09
CA LEU A 286 -18.69 8.94 -20.82
C LEU A 286 -17.28 9.07 -20.23
N PRO A 287 -17.13 9.65 -19.03
CA PRO A 287 -15.89 9.60 -18.28
C PRO A 287 -15.57 8.17 -17.84
N PHE A 288 -14.34 7.69 -18.08
CA PHE A 288 -13.89 6.38 -17.61
C PHE A 288 -12.36 6.35 -17.44
N LEU A 289 -11.87 5.93 -16.27
CA LEU A 289 -10.42 5.81 -15.96
C LEU A 289 -9.57 7.05 -16.29
N GLY A 290 -10.12 8.24 -16.07
CA GLY A 290 -9.45 9.50 -16.37
C GLY A 290 -9.38 9.82 -17.86
N MET A 291 -10.15 9.12 -18.70
CA MET A 291 -10.42 9.47 -20.09
C MET A 291 -11.85 9.97 -20.23
N MET A 292 -12.07 10.82 -21.21
CA MET A 292 -13.39 11.07 -21.75
C MET A 292 -13.51 10.24 -23.02
N ILE A 293 -14.44 9.29 -23.03
CA ILE A 293 -14.74 8.44 -24.18
C ILE A 293 -15.92 9.08 -24.91
N GLU A 294 -15.73 9.42 -26.18
CA GLU A 294 -16.76 10.00 -27.04
C GLU A 294 -17.06 9.06 -28.19
N LYS A 295 -18.33 8.66 -28.31
CA LYS A 295 -18.82 7.80 -29.37
C LYS A 295 -19.19 8.62 -30.61
N ASN A 296 -18.55 8.30 -31.74
CA ASN A 296 -18.76 8.92 -33.04
C ASN A 296 -19.19 7.83 -34.05
N GLY A 297 -20.49 7.57 -34.15
CA GLY A 297 -21.01 6.48 -34.99
C GLY A 297 -20.50 5.13 -34.51
N CYS A 298 -19.69 4.44 -35.33
CA CYS A 298 -19.14 3.12 -35.02
C CYS A 298 -17.76 3.16 -34.32
N HIS A 299 -17.20 4.35 -34.09
CA HIS A 299 -15.85 4.53 -33.54
C HIS A 299 -15.85 5.27 -32.20
N LEU A 300 -14.85 4.98 -31.38
CA LEU A 300 -14.60 5.68 -30.13
C LEU A 300 -13.39 6.59 -30.25
N THR A 301 -13.55 7.82 -29.78
CA THR A 301 -12.45 8.76 -29.57
C THR A 301 -12.22 8.93 -28.09
N THR A 302 -10.98 9.19 -27.70
CA THR A 302 -10.60 9.38 -26.31
C THR A 302 -9.88 10.70 -26.15
N SER A 303 -10.10 11.36 -25.02
CA SER A 303 -9.35 12.54 -24.59
C SER A 303 -9.13 12.49 -23.08
N VAL A 304 -8.31 13.40 -22.56
CA VAL A 304 -8.13 13.50 -21.10
C VAL A 304 -9.40 13.99 -20.45
N TYR A 305 -9.90 13.25 -19.46
CA TYR A 305 -10.95 13.74 -18.57
C TYR A 305 -10.36 14.44 -17.34
N HIS A 306 -10.96 15.58 -17.00
CA HIS A 306 -10.71 16.34 -15.79
C HIS A 306 -11.99 16.38 -14.96
N LYS A 307 -11.90 16.00 -13.69
CA LYS A 307 -13.05 16.09 -12.79
C LYS A 307 -13.40 17.57 -12.58
N PRO A 308 -14.69 17.94 -12.44
CA PRO A 308 -15.08 19.32 -12.12
C PRO A 308 -14.43 19.87 -10.84
N THR A 309 -14.05 18.99 -9.92
CA THR A 309 -13.36 19.32 -8.67
C THR A 309 -11.84 19.44 -8.79
N ASP A 310 -11.27 19.26 -9.99
CA ASP A 310 -9.83 19.43 -10.20
C ASP A 310 -9.47 20.91 -10.16
N THR A 311 -8.76 21.29 -9.11
CA THR A 311 -8.30 22.67 -8.89
C THR A 311 -6.96 22.97 -9.57
N GLY A 312 -6.30 21.97 -10.16
CA GLY A 312 -4.95 22.08 -10.69
C GLY A 312 -3.88 22.28 -9.61
N LEU A 313 -4.19 21.96 -8.34
CA LEU A 313 -3.26 22.10 -7.22
C LEU A 313 -2.22 20.97 -7.22
N LEU A 314 -1.20 21.12 -8.05
CA LEU A 314 -0.06 20.21 -8.13
C LEU A 314 1.19 20.83 -7.48
N LEU A 315 2.35 20.19 -7.67
CA LEU A 315 3.64 20.68 -7.17
C LEU A 315 3.94 22.07 -7.75
N HIS A 316 4.07 23.07 -6.87
CA HIS A 316 4.44 24.43 -7.26
C HIS A 316 5.92 24.51 -7.68
N TYR A 317 6.28 25.37 -8.64
CA TYR A 317 7.65 25.44 -9.14
C TYR A 317 8.66 25.91 -8.10
N GLN A 318 8.22 26.66 -7.09
CA GLN A 318 9.07 27.11 -5.97
C GLN A 318 9.13 26.12 -4.80
N SER A 319 8.43 24.99 -4.84
CA SER A 319 8.49 23.99 -3.77
C SER A 319 9.92 23.50 -3.54
N HIS A 320 10.29 23.31 -2.27
CA HIS A 320 11.61 22.82 -1.85
C HIS A 320 11.72 21.33 -2.15
N VAL A 321 12.00 20.99 -3.41
CA VAL A 321 12.21 19.63 -3.93
C VAL A 321 13.19 19.68 -5.10
N ASP A 322 13.84 18.55 -5.41
CA ASP A 322 14.73 18.41 -6.58
C ASP A 322 13.98 18.82 -7.87
N GLN A 323 14.62 19.63 -8.71
CA GLN A 323 14.09 20.06 -10.01
C GLN A 323 13.63 18.90 -10.90
N ARG A 324 14.22 17.71 -10.76
CA ARG A 324 13.79 16.51 -11.50
C ARG A 324 12.33 16.16 -11.24
N TYR A 325 11.82 16.29 -10.02
CA TYR A 325 10.42 16.01 -9.71
C TYR A 325 9.48 17.02 -10.35
N LYS A 326 9.90 18.29 -10.43
CA LYS A 326 9.14 19.34 -11.11
C LYS A 326 9.02 19.04 -12.61
N ARG A 327 10.14 18.73 -13.27
CA ARG A 327 10.17 18.37 -14.70
C ARG A 327 9.43 17.06 -14.97
N SER A 328 9.60 16.06 -14.10
CA SER A 328 8.91 14.78 -14.20
C SER A 328 7.40 14.94 -14.13
N LEU A 329 6.88 15.79 -13.23
CA LEU A 329 5.44 16.04 -13.16
C LEU A 329 4.89 16.58 -14.48
N LEU A 330 5.54 17.59 -15.07
CA LEU A 330 5.15 18.16 -16.36
C LEU A 330 5.17 17.09 -17.45
N ASN A 331 6.27 16.33 -17.55
CA ASN A 331 6.41 15.28 -18.56
C ASN A 331 5.39 14.15 -18.37
N THR A 332 5.09 13.75 -17.15
CA THR A 332 4.09 12.72 -16.86
C THR A 332 2.69 13.18 -17.27
N MET A 333 2.33 14.45 -17.03
CA MET A 333 1.05 15.01 -17.46
C MET A 333 0.95 15.11 -18.98
N LEU A 334 2.03 15.54 -19.66
CA LEU A 334 2.08 15.58 -21.13
C LEU A 334 2.06 14.19 -21.76
N ASN A 335 2.77 13.22 -21.17
CA ASN A 335 2.72 11.83 -21.60
C ASN A 335 1.29 11.27 -21.47
N ARG A 336 0.62 11.55 -20.35
CA ARG A 336 -0.78 11.16 -20.18
C ARG A 336 -1.66 11.82 -21.24
N ALA A 337 -1.50 13.11 -21.47
CA ALA A 337 -2.23 13.84 -22.50
C ALA A 337 -2.05 13.22 -23.89
N TYR A 338 -0.81 12.89 -24.25
CA TYR A 338 -0.45 12.29 -25.52
C TYR A 338 -1.08 10.90 -25.67
N ARG A 339 -0.85 10.00 -24.71
CA ARG A 339 -1.32 8.61 -24.79
C ARG A 339 -2.85 8.48 -24.73
N LEU A 340 -3.54 9.36 -24.00
CA LEU A 340 -5.00 9.30 -23.86
C LEU A 340 -5.76 10.07 -24.95
N SER A 341 -5.10 10.91 -25.75
CA SER A 341 -5.76 11.65 -26.83
C SER A 341 -5.71 10.87 -28.13
N SER A 342 -6.89 10.55 -28.70
CA SER A 342 -6.98 9.86 -29.99
C SER A 342 -6.78 10.79 -31.18
N THR A 343 -6.95 12.11 -31.00
CA THR A 343 -6.81 13.11 -32.06
C THR A 343 -5.79 14.18 -31.70
N LYS A 344 -5.17 14.77 -32.74
CA LYS A 344 -4.26 15.90 -32.59
C LYS A 344 -4.95 17.11 -31.97
N GLU A 345 -6.23 17.32 -32.27
CA GLU A 345 -7.02 18.41 -31.70
C GLU A 345 -7.20 18.24 -30.20
N SER A 346 -7.64 17.06 -29.74
CA SER A 346 -7.80 16.74 -28.32
C SER A 346 -6.47 16.90 -27.56
N PHE A 347 -5.37 16.41 -28.14
CA PHE A 347 -4.04 16.58 -27.55
C PHE A 347 -3.62 18.05 -27.47
N THR A 348 -3.91 18.84 -28.50
CA THR A 348 -3.59 20.27 -28.54
C THR A 348 -4.40 21.06 -27.51
N LYS A 349 -5.70 20.78 -27.38
CA LYS A 349 -6.57 21.34 -26.33
C LYS A 349 -6.02 21.03 -24.94
N GLU A 350 -5.61 19.78 -24.71
CA GLU A 350 -5.02 19.38 -23.44
C GLU A 350 -3.67 20.07 -23.16
N CYS A 351 -2.79 20.19 -24.17
CA CYS A 351 -1.54 20.94 -24.04
C CYS A 351 -1.78 22.41 -23.64
N GLN A 352 -2.82 23.05 -24.21
CA GLN A 352 -3.19 24.41 -23.84
C GLN A 352 -3.70 24.49 -22.39
N HIS A 353 -4.51 23.52 -21.96
CA HIS A 353 -4.95 23.40 -20.58
C HIS A 353 -3.76 23.26 -19.61
N LEU A 354 -2.87 22.28 -19.87
CA LEU A 354 -1.67 22.05 -19.07
C LEU A 354 -0.77 23.29 -19.04
N LYS A 355 -0.59 23.99 -20.17
CA LYS A 355 0.19 25.23 -20.22
C LYS A 355 -0.37 26.31 -19.29
N ARG A 356 -1.70 26.51 -19.26
CA ARG A 356 -2.34 27.45 -18.33
C ARG A 356 -2.13 27.02 -16.88
N MET A 357 -2.35 25.74 -16.57
CA MET A 357 -2.19 25.19 -15.22
C MET A 357 -0.74 25.32 -14.70
N PHE A 358 0.26 24.85 -15.45
CA PHE A 358 1.65 24.92 -15.02
C PHE A 358 2.18 26.35 -14.93
N THR A 359 1.65 27.27 -15.75
CA THR A 359 1.95 28.70 -15.65
C THR A 359 1.42 29.29 -14.33
N LYS A 360 0.20 28.90 -13.90
CA LYS A 360 -0.34 29.25 -12.56
C LYS A 360 0.55 28.71 -11.43
N LEU A 361 1.10 27.50 -11.61
CA LEU A 361 2.07 26.87 -10.71
C LEU A 361 3.50 27.46 -10.81
N LYS A 362 3.67 28.58 -11.55
CA LYS A 362 4.91 29.34 -11.73
C LYS A 362 6.04 28.57 -12.43
N TYR A 363 5.70 27.57 -13.24
CA TYR A 363 6.69 26.91 -14.10
C TYR A 363 7.18 27.87 -15.19
N PRO A 364 8.49 27.86 -15.53
CA PRO A 364 9.01 28.71 -16.59
C PRO A 364 8.34 28.42 -17.93
N VAL A 365 7.85 29.45 -18.61
CA VAL A 365 7.15 29.32 -19.90
C VAL A 365 8.02 28.63 -20.96
N LYS A 366 9.33 28.93 -20.98
CA LYS A 366 10.29 28.26 -21.86
C LYS A 366 10.32 26.74 -21.61
N LEU A 367 10.37 26.31 -20.35
CA LEU A 367 10.34 24.89 -19.98
C LEU A 367 9.04 24.21 -20.45
N ILE A 368 7.90 24.86 -20.22
CA ILE A 368 6.58 24.33 -20.64
C ILE A 368 6.53 24.18 -22.17
N ASN A 369 6.88 25.24 -22.91
CA ASN A 369 6.83 25.24 -24.36
C ASN A 369 7.80 24.22 -24.97
N SER A 370 9.02 24.10 -24.44
CA SER A 370 9.99 23.11 -24.91
C SER A 370 9.51 21.68 -24.64
N ALA A 371 8.88 21.43 -23.49
CA ALA A 371 8.31 20.12 -23.19
C ALA A 371 7.15 19.79 -24.15
N ILE A 372 6.22 20.73 -24.39
CA ILE A 372 5.14 20.54 -25.36
C ILE A 372 5.68 20.32 -26.77
N ALA A 373 6.66 21.12 -27.20
CA ALA A 373 7.27 21.02 -28.52
C ALA A 373 7.86 19.63 -28.77
N TRP A 374 8.49 19.05 -27.75
CA TRP A 374 9.01 17.68 -27.79
C TRP A 374 7.91 16.64 -28.09
N TYR A 375 6.70 16.84 -27.55
CA TYR A 375 5.56 15.95 -27.82
C TYR A 375 4.91 16.17 -29.20
N THR A 376 5.12 17.34 -29.80
CA THR A 376 4.55 17.67 -31.12
C THR A 376 5.49 17.39 -32.29
N SER A 377 6.80 17.19 -32.03
CA SER A 377 7.76 16.81 -33.05
C SER A 377 7.61 15.35 -33.45
N SER A 378 7.77 15.06 -34.76
CA SER A 378 7.59 13.74 -35.40
C SER A 378 8.50 12.60 -34.88
N THR A 379 9.36 12.87 -33.89
CA THR A 379 10.36 11.95 -33.31
C THR A 379 9.82 10.97 -32.27
N ILE A 380 8.52 10.99 -31.95
CA ILE A 380 7.93 10.08 -30.95
C ILE A 380 7.53 8.73 -31.54
N GLN A 381 7.24 8.66 -32.84
CA GLN A 381 6.88 7.40 -33.51
C GLN A 381 7.96 6.31 -33.34
N SER A 382 9.22 6.68 -33.07
CA SER A 382 10.34 5.74 -32.92
C SER A 382 10.62 5.26 -31.48
N ARG A 383 9.80 5.61 -30.46
CA ARG A 383 10.06 5.22 -29.05
C ARG A 383 8.95 4.38 -28.40
N HIS A 384 8.03 3.85 -29.20
CA HIS A 384 7.04 2.87 -28.74
C HIS A 384 7.62 1.44 -28.60
N GLU A 385 8.95 1.29 -28.52
CA GLU A 385 9.53 0.07 -27.98
C GLU A 385 9.25 0.03 -26.48
N THR A 386 8.20 -0.70 -26.11
CA THR A 386 8.12 -1.38 -24.82
C THR A 386 9.48 -2.01 -24.55
N PRO A 387 10.08 -1.84 -23.35
CA PRO A 387 11.29 -2.57 -23.01
C PRO A 387 11.01 -4.06 -23.24
N THR A 388 11.72 -4.66 -24.20
CA THR A 388 11.66 -6.11 -24.44
C THR A 388 12.03 -6.80 -23.13
N GLU A 389 11.43 -7.95 -22.82
CA GLU A 389 11.79 -8.74 -21.61
C GLU A 389 13.30 -9.05 -21.52
N LEU A 390 14.04 -8.95 -22.64
CA LEU A 390 15.50 -9.03 -22.67
C LEU A 390 16.22 -7.91 -21.87
N ASP A 391 15.64 -6.73 -21.69
CA ASP A 391 16.25 -5.64 -20.90
C ASP A 391 16.13 -5.86 -19.38
N ALA A 392 15.29 -6.82 -18.95
CA ALA A 392 15.10 -7.16 -17.54
C ALA A 392 16.33 -7.84 -16.90
N ALA A 393 17.32 -8.24 -17.71
CA ALA A 393 18.60 -8.76 -17.24
C ALA A 393 19.58 -7.66 -16.77
N THR A 394 19.27 -6.38 -16.95
CA THR A 394 20.08 -5.31 -16.34
C THR A 394 19.88 -5.27 -14.82
N GLN A 395 20.99 -5.30 -14.08
CA GLN A 395 21.00 -5.17 -12.62
C GLN A 395 20.16 -3.96 -12.20
N LYS A 396 19.11 -4.18 -11.41
CA LYS A 396 18.24 -3.10 -10.94
C LYS A 396 19.07 -2.03 -10.23
N PRO A 397 18.84 -0.74 -10.49
CA PRO A 397 19.61 0.32 -9.86
C PRO A 397 19.44 0.29 -8.35
N VAL A 398 20.55 0.45 -7.63
CA VAL A 398 20.57 0.62 -6.18
C VAL A 398 20.15 2.06 -5.86
N ARG A 399 18.99 2.19 -5.24
CA ARG A 399 18.42 3.51 -4.88
C ARG A 399 18.87 3.94 -3.49
N ILE A 400 19.49 5.11 -3.40
CA ILE A 400 19.98 5.69 -2.15
C ILE A 400 19.09 6.88 -1.79
N THR A 401 18.37 6.77 -0.67
CA THR A 401 17.46 7.85 -0.23
C THR A 401 18.22 8.87 0.62
N LEU A 402 18.20 10.13 0.20
CA LEU A 402 18.92 11.23 0.85
C LEU A 402 17.99 12.43 1.10
N PRO A 403 18.23 13.25 2.13
CA PRO A 403 17.49 14.50 2.29
C PRO A 403 17.86 15.48 1.18
N PHE A 404 16.85 16.14 0.60
CA PHE A 404 17.08 17.26 -0.32
C PHE A 404 17.53 18.49 0.47
N LYS A 405 18.70 19.03 0.15
CA LYS A 405 19.21 20.28 0.72
C LYS A 405 18.98 21.44 -0.24
N ASP A 406 19.60 21.36 -1.41
CA ASP A 406 19.54 22.32 -2.50
C ASP A 406 19.95 21.64 -3.81
N GLN A 407 19.71 22.31 -4.95
CA GLN A 407 19.98 21.71 -6.26
C GLN A 407 21.47 21.47 -6.52
N LYS A 408 22.35 22.37 -6.09
CA LYS A 408 23.80 22.25 -6.28
C LYS A 408 24.33 20.99 -5.58
N SER A 409 23.96 20.82 -4.31
CA SER A 409 24.29 19.64 -3.51
C SER A 409 23.72 18.36 -4.12
N ALA A 410 22.47 18.39 -4.59
CA ALA A 410 21.83 17.24 -5.22
C ALA A 410 22.54 16.81 -6.52
N ASP A 411 22.95 17.78 -7.34
CA ASP A 411 23.68 17.52 -8.58
C ASP A 411 25.09 16.98 -8.30
N THR A 412 25.83 17.56 -7.34
CA THR A 412 27.14 17.05 -6.89
C THR A 412 27.04 15.60 -6.42
N VAL A 413 26.10 15.29 -5.53
CA VAL A 413 25.91 13.91 -5.02
C VAL A 413 25.56 12.95 -6.15
N ARG A 414 24.74 13.38 -7.13
CA ARG A 414 24.40 12.56 -8.29
C ARG A 414 25.63 12.23 -9.12
N HIS A 415 26.50 13.21 -9.37
CA HIS A 415 27.76 12.97 -10.08
C HIS A 415 28.67 12.00 -9.31
N GLN A 416 28.85 12.23 -8.01
CA GLN A 416 29.67 11.36 -7.16
C GLN A 416 29.16 9.92 -7.11
N LEU A 417 27.84 9.72 -6.98
CA LEU A 417 27.23 8.39 -6.98
C LEU A 417 27.33 7.72 -8.35
N LYS A 418 27.20 8.47 -9.45
CA LYS A 418 27.42 7.93 -10.80
C LYS A 418 28.87 7.48 -10.98
N ASP A 419 29.83 8.26 -10.49
CA ASP A 419 31.26 7.91 -10.57
C ASP A 419 31.59 6.70 -9.71
N LEU A 420 31.06 6.64 -8.49
CA LEU A 420 31.18 5.48 -7.62
C LEU A 420 30.54 4.24 -8.27
N GLY A 421 29.34 4.39 -8.83
CA GLY A 421 28.62 3.32 -9.49
C GLY A 421 29.41 2.72 -10.66
N ARG A 422 30.07 3.57 -11.46
CA ARG A 422 31.00 3.14 -12.51
C ARG A 422 32.18 2.35 -11.96
N LYS A 423 32.74 2.73 -10.82
CA LYS A 423 33.89 2.05 -10.20
C LYS A 423 33.53 0.67 -9.63
N ILE A 424 32.31 0.52 -9.09
CA ILE A 424 31.86 -0.73 -8.45
C ILE A 424 30.99 -1.59 -9.37
N GLY A 425 30.82 -1.20 -10.63
CA GLY A 425 29.98 -1.92 -11.60
C GLY A 425 28.50 -1.99 -11.20
N THR A 426 27.97 -1.00 -10.48
CA THR A 426 26.57 -0.98 -9.99
C THR A 426 25.93 0.38 -10.28
N ASP A 427 24.73 0.43 -10.86
CA ASP A 427 24.02 1.70 -11.05
C ASP A 427 23.51 2.24 -9.70
N LEU A 428 24.07 3.36 -9.24
CA LEU A 428 23.68 4.04 -8.01
C LEU A 428 22.84 5.28 -8.31
N GLN A 429 21.60 5.29 -7.83
CA GLN A 429 20.67 6.39 -8.10
C GLN A 429 20.21 7.09 -6.81
N PRO A 430 20.48 8.41 -6.65
CA PRO A 430 19.97 9.15 -5.50
C PRO A 430 18.48 9.50 -5.67
N VAL A 431 17.73 9.22 -4.61
CA VAL A 431 16.34 9.64 -4.41
C VAL A 431 16.31 10.71 -3.32
N PHE A 432 16.01 11.94 -3.70
CA PHE A 432 16.01 13.06 -2.75
C PHE A 432 14.63 13.24 -2.13
N THR A 433 14.59 13.31 -0.79
CA THR A 433 13.35 13.46 -0.03
C THR A 433 13.36 14.78 0.72
N SER A 434 12.27 15.54 0.59
CA SER A 434 12.15 16.84 1.25
C SER A 434 11.40 16.68 2.57
N ARG A 435 11.67 17.55 3.55
CA ARG A 435 10.97 17.50 4.83
C ARG A 435 9.50 17.89 4.63
N LYS A 436 8.59 16.98 4.95
CA LYS A 436 7.15 17.21 4.89
C LYS A 436 6.64 17.88 6.17
N ILE A 437 5.54 18.62 6.06
CA ILE A 437 4.84 19.24 7.19
C ILE A 437 4.37 18.18 8.20
N GLU A 438 4.00 16.97 7.75
CA GLU A 438 3.66 15.83 8.63
C GLU A 438 4.78 15.50 9.63
N GLY A 439 6.05 15.77 9.28
CA GLY A 439 7.17 15.55 10.19
C GLY A 439 7.22 16.57 11.35
N LYS A 440 6.55 17.72 11.19
CA LYS A 440 6.37 18.75 12.22
C LYS A 440 5.04 18.59 12.95
N LEU A 441 4.00 18.12 12.28
CA LEU A 441 2.68 17.86 12.85
C LEU A 441 2.59 16.40 13.33
N LYS A 442 3.09 16.14 14.55
CA LYS A 442 3.12 14.79 15.16
C LYS A 442 1.91 14.50 16.06
N ILE A 443 0.73 15.06 15.77
CA ILE A 443 -0.47 14.67 16.49
C ILE A 443 -0.86 13.29 15.96
N GLN A 444 -0.41 12.25 16.67
CA GLN A 444 -0.79 10.87 16.43
C GLN A 444 -1.66 10.41 17.58
N GLU A 445 -2.56 9.48 17.27
CA GLU A 445 -3.26 8.70 18.27
C GLU A 445 -2.24 8.01 19.20
N GLU A 446 -2.48 8.10 20.51
CA GLU A 446 -1.64 7.44 21.50
C GLU A 446 -1.75 5.92 21.37
N LYS A 447 -0.61 5.25 21.50
CA LYS A 447 -0.51 3.80 21.37
C LYS A 447 -0.01 3.20 22.67
N PRO A 448 -0.55 2.07 23.12
CA PRO A 448 -0.08 1.41 24.34
C PRO A 448 1.43 1.14 24.27
N ALA A 449 2.17 1.59 25.28
CA ALA A 449 3.62 1.50 25.34
C ALA A 449 4.12 0.06 25.08
N LEU A 450 3.42 -0.93 25.64
CA LEU A 450 3.75 -2.36 25.53
C LEU A 450 3.98 -2.84 24.09
N ILE A 451 3.18 -2.33 23.14
CA ILE A 451 3.21 -2.70 21.71
C ILE A 451 3.78 -1.60 20.81
N ASN A 452 4.00 -0.40 21.36
CA ASN A 452 4.58 0.72 20.64
C ASN A 452 6.10 0.88 20.90
N HIS A 453 6.69 0.03 21.74
CA HIS A 453 8.13 -0.02 22.03
C HIS A 453 8.85 -1.15 21.28
N GLN A 454 8.64 -1.26 19.96
CA GLN A 454 9.40 -2.10 19.02
C GLN A 454 10.31 -1.25 18.13
N CYS A 455 11.41 -1.79 17.60
CA CYS A 455 12.38 -1.00 16.81
C CYS A 455 12.87 0.24 17.57
N VAL A 456 13.44 0.03 18.76
CA VAL A 456 13.90 1.10 19.66
C VAL A 456 15.36 0.91 20.03
N VAL A 457 16.03 2.03 20.29
CA VAL A 457 17.24 2.08 21.12
C VAL A 457 16.79 2.43 22.53
N TYR A 458 17.26 1.68 23.51
CA TYR A 458 16.91 1.81 24.93
C TYR A 458 18.16 1.92 25.77
N THR A 459 17.98 2.44 26.97
CA THR A 459 18.99 2.42 28.03
C THR A 459 18.44 1.64 29.22
N PHE A 460 19.34 0.92 29.89
CA PHE A 460 19.16 0.38 31.23
C PHE A 460 20.02 1.20 32.19
N LYS A 461 19.46 1.54 33.35
CA LYS A 461 20.17 2.16 34.47
C LYS A 461 19.90 1.33 35.72
N CYS A 462 20.96 0.99 36.45
CA CYS A 462 20.82 0.32 37.72
C CYS A 462 20.38 1.33 38.79
N ASP A 463 19.37 0.99 39.58
CA ASP A 463 18.92 1.87 40.67
C ASP A 463 19.87 1.85 41.88
N SER A 464 20.69 0.80 41.99
CA SER A 464 21.57 0.57 43.14
C SER A 464 23.02 0.98 42.90
N CYS A 465 23.41 1.32 41.68
CA CYS A 465 24.75 1.84 41.37
C CYS A 465 24.79 2.55 40.01
N ASP A 466 25.93 3.17 39.69
CA ASP A 466 26.15 3.90 38.44
C ASP A 466 26.35 3.00 37.21
N ALA A 467 25.88 1.75 37.23
CA ALA A 467 25.99 0.85 36.09
C ALA A 467 24.86 1.09 35.10
N ASP A 468 25.22 1.27 33.83
CA ASP A 468 24.29 1.53 32.74
C ASP A 468 24.65 0.73 31.49
N TYR A 469 23.65 0.54 30.63
CA TYR A 469 23.75 -0.19 29.38
C TYR A 469 22.91 0.48 28.31
N ILE A 470 23.39 0.49 27.07
CA ILE A 470 22.63 0.93 25.90
C ILE A 470 22.54 -0.23 24.92
N GLY A 471 21.32 -0.50 24.47
CA GLY A 471 21.03 -1.57 23.53
C GLY A 471 19.97 -1.18 22.52
N TYR A 472 19.81 -2.01 21.49
CA TYR A 472 18.68 -1.91 20.58
C TYR A 472 17.86 -3.19 20.49
N THR A 473 16.63 -3.06 20.02
CA THR A 473 15.78 -4.20 19.64
C THR A 473 14.89 -3.84 18.47
N THR A 474 14.74 -4.76 17.51
CA THR A 474 13.71 -4.67 16.47
C THR A 474 12.40 -5.34 16.89
N ARG A 475 12.39 -6.02 18.05
CA ARG A 475 11.23 -6.70 18.64
C ARG A 475 10.60 -5.83 19.72
N HIS A 476 9.51 -6.30 20.32
CA HIS A 476 8.92 -5.62 21.48
C HIS A 476 9.93 -5.55 22.64
N LEU A 477 10.09 -4.36 23.21
CA LEU A 477 11.08 -4.09 24.27
C LEU A 477 10.91 -5.00 25.48
N HIS A 478 9.67 -5.29 25.89
CA HIS A 478 9.41 -6.18 27.02
C HIS A 478 10.00 -7.60 26.83
N GLN A 479 10.02 -8.11 25.59
CA GLN A 479 10.65 -9.40 25.29
C GLN A 479 12.17 -9.31 25.45
N ARG A 480 12.76 -8.18 25.04
CA ARG A 480 14.19 -7.95 25.16
C ARG A 480 14.63 -7.76 26.61
N ILE A 481 13.83 -7.10 27.43
CA ILE A 481 14.06 -6.94 28.87
C ILE A 481 14.11 -8.30 29.56
N GLU A 482 13.20 -9.22 29.21
CA GLU A 482 13.18 -10.57 29.81
C GLU A 482 14.47 -11.35 29.47
N GLU A 483 14.95 -11.25 28.23
CA GLU A 483 16.22 -11.87 27.81
C GLU A 483 17.43 -11.31 28.56
N HIS A 484 17.36 -10.06 29.02
CA HIS A 484 18.47 -9.45 29.74
C HIS A 484 18.77 -10.11 31.08
N LYS A 485 17.83 -10.88 31.65
CA LYS A 485 18.05 -11.71 32.85
C LYS A 485 19.20 -12.72 32.70
N ALA A 486 19.49 -13.14 31.47
CA ALA A 486 20.60 -14.05 31.14
C ALA A 486 21.79 -13.33 30.48
N SER A 487 21.79 -12.00 30.44
CA SER A 487 22.83 -11.17 29.80
C SER A 487 23.78 -10.53 30.82
N VAL A 488 24.67 -9.64 30.35
CA VAL A 488 25.54 -8.82 31.21
C VAL A 488 24.78 -8.04 32.28
N ILE A 489 23.56 -7.55 31.98
CA ILE A 489 22.70 -6.87 32.95
C ILE A 489 22.28 -7.84 34.06
N GLY A 490 21.78 -9.02 33.70
CA GLY A 490 21.37 -10.03 34.67
C GLY A 490 22.52 -10.56 35.51
N LYS A 491 23.73 -10.69 34.93
CA LYS A 491 24.94 -11.03 35.69
C LYS A 491 25.30 -9.93 36.69
N HIS A 492 25.33 -8.68 36.24
CA HIS A 492 25.59 -7.52 37.10
C HIS A 492 24.64 -7.47 38.29
N LEU A 493 23.33 -7.63 38.08
CA LEU A 493 22.34 -7.59 39.17
C LEU A 493 22.51 -8.73 40.18
N LYS A 494 22.92 -9.92 39.72
CA LYS A 494 23.18 -11.07 40.60
C LYS A 494 24.46 -10.91 41.40
N GLU A 495 25.54 -10.51 40.73
CA GLU A 495 26.88 -10.45 41.31
C GLU A 495 27.07 -9.22 42.21
N ALA A 496 26.60 -8.05 41.79
CA ALA A 496 26.82 -6.80 42.52
C ALA A 496 25.76 -6.53 43.59
N HIS A 497 24.52 -7.02 43.41
CA HIS A 497 23.38 -6.62 44.24
C HIS A 497 22.62 -7.79 44.88
N SER A 498 23.00 -9.04 44.60
CA SER A 498 22.29 -10.25 45.08
C SER A 498 20.79 -10.28 44.76
N VAL A 499 20.34 -9.52 43.75
CA VAL A 499 18.91 -9.42 43.40
C VAL A 499 18.57 -10.51 42.39
N ALA A 500 17.84 -11.54 42.82
CA ALA A 500 17.50 -12.68 41.97
C ALA A 500 16.22 -12.48 41.12
N SER A 501 15.34 -11.52 41.45
CA SER A 501 13.99 -11.47 40.86
C SER A 501 13.22 -10.17 41.14
N THR A 502 13.70 -9.02 40.65
CA THR A 502 12.85 -7.81 40.53
C THR A 502 12.33 -7.65 39.10
N SER A 503 11.21 -6.92 38.94
CA SER A 503 10.73 -6.56 37.62
C SER A 503 11.71 -5.57 37.00
N LEU A 504 12.44 -6.01 35.98
CA LEU A 504 13.45 -5.17 35.35
C LEU A 504 12.87 -3.98 34.59
N GLU A 505 11.55 -3.96 34.32
CA GLU A 505 10.93 -3.00 33.39
C GLU A 505 11.18 -1.52 33.77
N GLU A 506 11.16 -1.19 35.05
CA GLU A 506 11.32 0.19 35.55
C GLU A 506 12.73 0.74 35.32
N MET A 507 13.73 -0.13 35.28
CA MET A 507 15.13 0.23 35.01
C MET A 507 15.42 0.50 33.53
N PHE A 508 14.45 0.35 32.63
CA PHE A 508 14.61 0.56 31.20
C PHE A 508 13.83 1.77 30.70
N SER A 509 14.47 2.59 29.86
CA SER A 509 13.81 3.69 29.17
C SER A 509 14.16 3.72 27.67
N VAL A 510 13.24 4.20 26.84
CA VAL A 510 13.44 4.33 25.40
C VAL A 510 14.20 5.63 25.12
N LEU A 511 15.39 5.52 24.56
CA LEU A 511 16.17 6.67 24.07
C LEU A 511 15.64 7.15 22.73
N LYS A 512 15.32 6.22 21.82
CA LYS A 512 14.88 6.56 20.48
C LYS A 512 14.03 5.49 19.82
N LYS A 513 12.94 5.92 19.18
CA LYS A 513 12.19 5.13 18.21
C LYS A 513 12.86 5.19 16.83
N CYS A 514 13.10 4.04 16.24
CA CYS A 514 13.78 3.87 14.96
C CYS A 514 12.83 3.31 13.88
N ARG A 515 13.22 3.47 12.61
CA ARG A 515 12.43 3.03 11.44
C ARG A 515 12.70 1.59 11.04
N GLY A 516 13.81 1.01 11.47
CA GLY A 516 14.21 -0.36 11.14
C GLY A 516 15.56 -0.72 11.74
N LYS A 517 16.07 -1.92 11.43
CA LYS A 517 17.30 -2.47 12.02
C LYS A 517 18.52 -1.57 11.81
N MET A 518 18.74 -1.09 10.58
CA MET A 518 19.90 -0.24 10.28
C MET A 518 19.87 1.07 11.07
N ASP A 519 18.70 1.69 11.16
CA ASP A 519 18.49 2.92 11.94
C ASP A 519 18.73 2.69 13.45
N CYS A 520 18.30 1.52 13.97
CA CYS A 520 18.60 1.12 15.35
C CYS A 520 20.11 1.00 15.58
N LEU A 521 20.80 0.29 14.70
CA LEU A 521 22.24 0.04 14.81
C LEU A 521 23.06 1.34 14.75
N ILE A 522 22.71 2.26 13.85
CA ILE A 522 23.35 3.57 13.74
C ILE A 522 23.16 4.36 15.04
N HIS A 523 21.92 4.44 15.53
CA HIS A 523 21.63 5.22 16.73
C HIS A 523 22.21 4.62 18.00
N GLU A 524 22.16 3.29 18.15
CA GLU A 524 22.82 2.60 19.27
C GLU A 524 24.31 2.92 19.30
N MET A 525 25.02 2.81 18.16
CA MET A 525 26.44 3.16 18.07
C MET A 525 26.69 4.61 18.49
N LEU A 526 25.88 5.56 18.01
CA LEU A 526 26.02 6.98 18.36
C LEU A 526 25.83 7.21 19.87
N PHE A 527 24.79 6.61 20.48
CA PHE A 527 24.52 6.76 21.89
C PHE A 527 25.58 6.09 22.78
N ILE A 528 26.10 4.91 22.40
CA ILE A 528 27.20 4.26 23.11
C ILE A 528 28.45 5.14 23.09
N ARG A 529 28.79 5.73 21.93
CA ARG A 529 29.96 6.61 21.80
C ARG A 529 29.82 7.90 22.61
N GLU A 530 28.61 8.46 22.66
CA GLU A 530 28.31 9.70 23.38
C GLU A 530 28.29 9.49 24.90
N GLN A 531 27.62 8.44 25.38
CA GLN A 531 27.35 8.24 26.80
C GLN A 531 28.36 7.31 27.50
N LYS A 532 29.09 6.48 26.75
CA LYS A 532 30.09 5.53 27.25
C LYS A 532 29.58 4.66 28.42
N PRO A 533 28.47 3.91 28.23
CA PRO A 533 27.86 3.11 29.28
C PRO A 533 28.79 2.00 29.81
N LYS A 534 28.81 1.80 31.12
CA LYS A 534 29.79 0.95 31.83
C LYS A 534 29.65 -0.54 31.51
N LEU A 535 28.44 -1.02 31.23
CA LEU A 535 28.19 -2.45 30.95
C LEU A 535 28.35 -2.81 29.46
N ASN A 536 28.50 -1.83 28.57
CA ASN A 536 28.75 -2.10 27.16
C ASN A 536 30.24 -2.43 26.93
N THR A 537 30.52 -3.66 26.51
CA THR A 537 31.87 -4.06 26.09
C THR A 537 32.16 -3.71 24.63
N GLN A 538 31.12 -3.47 23.84
CA GLN A 538 31.24 -3.05 22.44
C GLN A 538 31.33 -1.53 22.33
N SER A 539 32.32 -1.03 21.60
CA SER A 539 32.39 0.38 21.20
C SER A 539 31.54 0.69 19.98
N ASP A 540 31.26 -0.32 19.14
CA ASP A 540 30.62 -0.18 17.83
C ASP A 540 29.63 -1.31 17.50
N SER A 541 28.37 -0.95 17.19
CA SER A 541 27.34 -1.90 16.72
C SER A 541 27.39 -2.18 15.21
N ILE A 542 28.08 -1.32 14.46
CA ILE A 542 28.45 -1.50 13.05
C ILE A 542 29.94 -1.19 12.97
N ARG A 543 30.74 -2.06 12.35
CA ARG A 543 32.13 -1.74 11.96
C ARG A 543 32.15 -0.71 10.84
N ALA A 544 31.57 0.47 11.07
CA ALA A 544 31.76 1.61 10.21
C ALA A 544 33.00 2.32 10.75
N LYS A 545 34.12 2.20 10.04
CA LYS A 545 35.24 3.13 10.19
C LYS A 545 34.75 4.50 9.71
N ILE A 546 33.98 5.19 10.54
CA ILE A 546 33.69 6.61 10.35
C ILE A 546 34.96 7.30 10.85
N ILE A 547 35.84 7.58 9.90
CA ILE A 547 37.09 8.32 10.08
C ILE A 547 36.77 9.79 10.25
#